data_AF-A0A935NWF1-F1
#
_entry.id   AF-A0A935NWF1-F1
#
_cell.length_a   1.000
_cell.length_b   1.000
_cell.length_c   1.000
_cell.angle_alpha   90.00
_cell.angle_beta   90.00
_cell.angle_gamma   90.00
#
_symmetry.space_group_name_H-M   'P 1'
#
loop_
_entity.id
_entity.type
_entity.pdbx_description
1 polymer ?
#
loop_
_entity_poly.entity_id
_entity_poly.type
_entity_poly.pdbx_seq_one_letter_code
_entity_poly.pdbx_strand_id
1 'polypeptide(L)'
;MLKSLFGGAKAKAEQAMNQMNPGHPGQQGYPGQQGYPGQQGYPGQQGYPGHPGQQGYPGQQGYPGHPGHDHGHQHAQGHDHDHGHGHDHEEEESQEEAFDTAGFNPEDEETFFNAVLHMESEGMHGGTDESRAEIMARFGIRDRMHWQTVRDSVYSVLARKYGSFEEVSQREVNFRMGQMQRHQQAQTQRAAASGELNPVEGISLEKWAAMNAAIVSGASLEDLLKSNGLDQGRWERASAEWNARMARDTTFAITTVYGNAFQAASQGKYGNYAREANAARAGNRELAMEPPMTIEQYWEILYEQDYGSKQGKNPVEVLKSCGLTIVDWTDLSSFMGYYMNRTVQRNWQQFNAMHERVKAKFAAKYPGVTSDVDIKF
;
A
#
# COMPACT_ATOMS: atom_id res chain seq x y z
N MET A 1 1.71 -24.31 29.89
CA MET A 1 0.69 -25.35 29.63
C MET A 1 -0.31 -24.84 28.60
N LEU A 2 0.01 -24.91 27.30
CA LEU A 2 -0.65 -24.14 26.24
C LEU A 2 -1.15 -25.02 25.08
N LYS A 3 -1.71 -26.21 25.37
CA LYS A 3 -2.06 -27.18 24.30
C LYS A 3 -3.29 -28.07 24.46
N SER A 4 -4.30 -27.81 25.32
CA SER A 4 -5.39 -28.81 25.48
C SER A 4 -6.86 -28.35 25.56
N LEU A 5 -7.27 -27.18 25.05
CA LEU A 5 -8.66 -26.72 25.19
C LEU A 5 -9.44 -26.49 23.88
N PHE A 6 -8.92 -26.90 22.72
CA PHE A 6 -9.62 -26.80 21.43
C PHE A 6 -10.12 -28.17 20.96
N GLY A 7 -11.17 -28.70 21.58
CA GLY A 7 -11.74 -29.99 21.16
C GLY A 7 -13.22 -30.26 21.41
N GLY A 8 -13.93 -29.47 22.23
CA GLY A 8 -15.28 -29.87 22.68
C GLY A 8 -16.44 -28.93 22.35
N ALA A 9 -16.18 -27.73 21.84
CA ALA A 9 -17.20 -26.66 21.83
C ALA A 9 -18.13 -26.65 20.60
N LYS A 10 -17.82 -27.40 19.54
CA LYS A 10 -18.63 -27.40 18.30
C LYS A 10 -19.93 -28.22 18.45
N ALA A 11 -19.89 -29.34 19.15
CA ALA A 11 -21.04 -30.25 19.26
C ALA A 11 -22.10 -29.83 20.30
N LYS A 12 -21.75 -28.95 21.26
CA LYS A 12 -22.73 -28.41 22.23
C LYS A 12 -23.48 -27.17 21.72
N ALA A 13 -22.99 -26.51 20.66
CA ALA A 13 -23.65 -25.36 20.06
C ALA A 13 -24.85 -25.76 19.17
N GLU A 14 -24.80 -26.93 18.52
CA GLU A 14 -25.87 -27.42 17.64
C GLU A 14 -27.09 -27.97 18.41
N GLN A 15 -26.90 -28.49 19.62
CA GLN A 15 -28.01 -28.99 20.45
C GLN A 15 -28.74 -27.90 21.26
N ALA A 16 -28.09 -26.75 21.52
CA ALA A 16 -28.69 -25.64 22.27
C ALA A 16 -29.58 -24.72 21.41
N MET A 17 -29.51 -24.80 20.08
CA MET A 17 -30.30 -23.98 19.17
C MET A 17 -31.75 -24.47 18.94
N ASN A 18 -32.15 -25.64 19.44
CA ASN A 18 -33.42 -26.27 19.02
C ASN A 18 -34.52 -26.37 20.10
N GLN A 19 -34.45 -25.67 21.25
CA GLN A 19 -35.42 -25.87 22.35
C GLN A 19 -35.90 -24.62 23.11
N MET A 20 -36.07 -23.46 22.47
CA MET A 20 -36.87 -22.36 23.06
C MET A 20 -37.92 -21.80 22.08
N ASN A 21 -39.08 -22.49 22.06
CA ASN A 21 -40.50 -22.09 21.98
C ASN A 21 -40.95 -20.70 21.39
N PRO A 22 -42.20 -20.56 20.90
CA PRO A 22 -42.50 -20.53 19.47
C PRO A 22 -43.34 -19.29 19.06
N GLY A 23 -42.87 -18.54 18.07
CA GLY A 23 -43.67 -17.52 17.39
C GLY A 23 -44.37 -18.11 16.15
N HIS A 24 -45.63 -17.71 15.91
CA HIS A 24 -46.43 -18.12 14.76
C HIS A 24 -45.67 -18.05 13.41
N PRO A 25 -45.90 -18.99 12.48
CA PRO A 25 -45.09 -19.10 11.27
C PRO A 25 -45.20 -17.82 10.42
N GLY A 26 -44.05 -17.18 10.18
CA GLY A 26 -43.94 -16.14 9.18
C GLY A 26 -44.30 -16.70 7.81
N GLN A 27 -44.92 -15.87 6.97
CA GLN A 27 -45.17 -16.23 5.57
C GLN A 27 -43.86 -16.70 4.93
N GLN A 28 -43.90 -17.84 4.25
CA GLN A 28 -42.75 -18.43 3.59
C GLN A 28 -42.12 -17.37 2.68
N GLY A 29 -40.89 -16.96 3.00
CA GLY A 29 -40.11 -16.09 2.11
C GLY A 29 -39.96 -16.78 0.76
N TYR A 30 -40.03 -16.01 -0.33
CA TYR A 30 -39.73 -16.53 -1.66
C TYR A 30 -38.38 -17.26 -1.63
N PRO A 31 -38.25 -18.44 -2.28
CA PRO A 31 -36.97 -19.12 -2.35
C PRO A 31 -35.90 -18.14 -2.80
N GLY A 32 -34.80 -18.05 -2.05
CA GLY A 32 -33.64 -17.26 -2.46
C GLY A 32 -33.26 -17.70 -3.88
N GLN A 33 -33.02 -16.74 -4.77
CA GLN A 33 -32.53 -17.07 -6.11
C GLN A 33 -31.27 -17.92 -5.96
N GLN A 34 -31.25 -19.06 -6.66
CA GLN A 34 -30.10 -19.95 -6.68
C GLN A 34 -28.86 -19.12 -7.01
N GLY A 35 -27.85 -19.17 -6.15
CA GLY A 35 -26.57 -18.52 -6.42
C GLY A 35 -26.04 -19.00 -7.77
N TYR A 36 -25.56 -18.08 -8.59
CA TYR A 36 -24.94 -18.43 -9.87
C TYR A 36 -23.85 -19.49 -9.64
N PRO A 37 -23.79 -20.56 -10.44
CA PRO A 37 -22.70 -21.52 -10.35
C PRO A 37 -21.36 -20.79 -10.39
N GLY A 38 -20.44 -21.16 -9.51
CA GLY A 38 -19.07 -20.64 -9.57
C GLY A 38 -18.51 -20.90 -10.97
N GLN A 39 -17.94 -19.87 -11.58
CA GLN A 39 -17.31 -20.03 -12.89
C GLN A 39 -16.23 -21.12 -12.80
N GLN A 40 -16.29 -22.08 -13.71
CA GLN A 40 -15.28 -23.13 -13.80
C GLN A 40 -13.92 -22.46 -14.03
N GLY A 41 -12.93 -22.79 -13.20
CA GLY A 41 -11.57 -22.27 -13.35
C GLY A 41 -11.03 -22.62 -14.74
N TYR A 42 -10.38 -21.66 -15.39
CA TYR A 42 -9.74 -21.87 -16.69
C TYR A 42 -8.71 -23.00 -16.59
N PRO A 43 -8.62 -23.89 -17.59
CA PRO A 43 -7.53 -24.86 -17.66
C PRO A 43 -6.19 -24.11 -17.60
N GLY A 44 -5.24 -24.63 -16.80
CA GLY A 44 -3.88 -24.07 -16.77
C GLY A 44 -3.28 -24.09 -18.17
N GLN A 45 -2.68 -22.97 -18.59
CA GLN A 45 -2.02 -22.88 -19.89
C GLN A 45 -0.87 -23.89 -19.95
N GLN A 46 -0.79 -24.62 -21.06
CA GLN A 46 0.33 -25.52 -21.33
C GLN A 46 1.62 -24.69 -21.43
N GLY A 47 2.67 -25.10 -20.71
CA GLY A 47 3.96 -24.42 -20.75
C GLY A 47 4.55 -24.41 -22.15
N TYR A 48 5.18 -23.29 -22.52
CA TYR A 48 5.84 -23.13 -23.81
C TYR A 48 7.02 -24.09 -23.98
N PRO A 49 7.24 -24.65 -25.18
CA PRO A 49 8.48 -25.38 -25.47
C PRO A 49 9.70 -24.50 -25.25
N GLY A 50 10.77 -25.05 -24.67
CA GLY A 50 12.03 -24.33 -24.47
C GLY A 50 12.64 -23.86 -25.79
N HIS A 51 13.24 -22.67 -25.80
CA HIS A 51 13.87 -22.11 -26.99
C HIS A 51 15.08 -22.96 -27.45
N PRO A 52 15.29 -23.12 -28.78
CA PRO A 52 16.53 -23.71 -29.30
C PRO A 52 17.76 -22.90 -28.85
N GLY A 53 18.87 -23.57 -28.56
CA GLY A 53 20.12 -22.91 -28.21
C GLY A 53 20.64 -22.03 -29.35
N GLN A 54 21.21 -20.87 -29.00
CA GLN A 54 21.77 -19.94 -29.97
C GLN A 54 22.99 -20.53 -30.69
N GLN A 55 23.09 -20.32 -32.00
CA GLN A 55 24.25 -20.70 -32.80
C GLN A 55 25.42 -19.75 -32.53
N GLY A 56 26.63 -20.28 -32.34
CA GLY A 56 27.83 -19.49 -32.07
C GLY A 56 28.26 -18.63 -33.27
N TYR A 57 28.84 -17.46 -32.98
CA TYR A 57 29.29 -16.50 -33.98
C TYR A 57 30.50 -17.00 -34.81
N PRO A 58 30.60 -16.66 -36.11
CA PRO A 58 31.80 -16.91 -36.90
C PRO A 58 33.00 -16.09 -36.41
N GLY A 59 34.21 -16.65 -36.49
CA GLY A 59 35.45 -15.93 -36.15
C GLY A 59 35.79 -14.82 -37.14
N GLN A 60 36.38 -13.73 -36.65
CA GLN A 60 36.75 -12.57 -37.46
C GLN A 60 38.01 -12.82 -38.31
N GLN A 61 38.03 -12.23 -39.52
CA GLN A 61 39.15 -12.30 -40.46
C GLN A 61 40.22 -11.24 -40.11
N GLY A 62 41.51 -11.61 -40.20
CA GLY A 62 42.63 -10.73 -39.85
C GLY A 62 42.92 -9.64 -40.90
N TYR A 63 43.47 -8.51 -40.43
CA TYR A 63 43.74 -7.30 -41.24
C TYR A 63 45.03 -7.39 -42.09
N PRO A 64 45.09 -6.72 -43.27
CA PRO A 64 46.30 -6.61 -44.08
C PRO A 64 47.36 -5.67 -43.46
N GLY A 65 48.65 -5.99 -43.64
CA GLY A 65 49.77 -5.18 -43.13
C GLY A 65 50.07 -3.90 -43.93
N HIS A 66 50.60 -2.89 -43.26
CA HIS A 66 50.87 -1.55 -43.83
C HIS A 66 52.20 -1.47 -44.64
N PRO A 67 52.27 -0.64 -45.71
CA PRO A 67 53.52 -0.41 -46.47
C PRO A 67 54.46 0.60 -45.80
N GLY A 68 55.78 0.31 -45.81
CA GLY A 68 56.82 1.21 -45.28
C GLY A 68 57.20 2.34 -46.23
N HIS A 69 57.65 3.48 -45.68
CA HIS A 69 58.23 4.60 -46.44
C HIS A 69 59.55 5.05 -45.81
N ASP A 70 60.46 5.45 -46.70
CA ASP A 70 61.91 5.48 -46.49
C ASP A 70 62.47 6.86 -46.92
N HIS A 71 63.34 7.43 -46.06
CA HIS A 71 64.43 8.43 -46.24
C HIS A 71 64.22 9.87 -46.79
N GLY A 72 64.85 10.85 -46.10
CA GLY A 72 65.27 12.16 -46.65
C GLY A 72 65.80 13.21 -45.63
N HIS A 73 67.14 13.34 -45.54
CA HIS A 73 67.99 14.10 -44.58
C HIS A 73 67.89 15.65 -44.50
N GLN A 74 68.25 16.27 -43.35
CA GLN A 74 69.52 17.05 -43.13
C GLN A 74 69.63 17.72 -41.73
N HIS A 75 70.88 18.07 -41.38
CA HIS A 75 71.53 18.21 -40.06
C HIS A 75 71.29 19.49 -39.23
N ALA A 76 71.39 19.38 -37.89
CA ALA A 76 72.15 20.30 -37.01
C ALA A 76 72.39 19.68 -35.60
N GLN A 77 73.57 19.93 -35.04
CA GLN A 77 74.15 19.33 -33.82
C GLN A 77 73.67 19.96 -32.49
N GLY A 78 73.69 19.19 -31.40
CA GLY A 78 74.15 19.68 -30.08
C GLY A 78 73.41 19.23 -28.81
N HIS A 79 74.10 18.42 -28.00
CA HIS A 79 74.09 18.33 -26.52
C HIS A 79 72.99 17.54 -25.75
N ASP A 80 73.41 16.34 -25.33
CA ASP A 80 73.45 15.78 -23.96
C ASP A 80 72.19 15.66 -23.07
N HIS A 81 71.86 14.39 -22.83
CA HIS A 81 71.47 13.71 -21.58
C HIS A 81 70.18 14.16 -20.84
N ASP A 82 69.14 13.33 -20.93
CA ASP A 82 68.48 12.80 -19.72
C ASP A 82 67.69 11.51 -20.04
N HIS A 83 67.68 10.55 -19.11
CA HIS A 83 66.93 9.29 -19.18
C HIS A 83 65.52 9.50 -18.63
N GLY A 84 64.50 9.32 -19.47
CA GLY A 84 63.11 9.28 -19.05
C GLY A 84 62.32 8.26 -19.86
N HIS A 85 62.06 7.10 -19.25
CA HIS A 85 61.07 6.13 -19.75
C HIS A 85 59.67 6.76 -19.69
N GLY A 86 59.18 7.25 -20.83
CA GLY A 86 57.77 7.53 -21.05
C GLY A 86 57.13 6.30 -21.70
N HIS A 87 56.34 5.56 -20.93
CA HIS A 87 55.34 4.66 -21.47
C HIS A 87 54.24 5.54 -22.07
N ASP A 88 54.15 5.56 -23.40
CA ASP A 88 53.02 6.13 -24.12
C ASP A 88 51.76 5.35 -23.70
N HIS A 89 50.92 6.01 -22.89
CA HIS A 89 49.53 5.60 -22.72
C HIS A 89 48.82 5.94 -24.03
N GLU A 90 48.59 4.92 -24.86
CA GLU A 90 47.58 4.99 -25.90
C GLU A 90 46.24 5.22 -25.19
N GLU A 91 45.75 6.45 -25.26
CA GLU A 91 44.37 6.78 -24.95
C GLU A 91 43.49 6.02 -25.95
N GLU A 92 42.94 4.88 -25.53
CA GLU A 92 41.79 4.27 -26.19
C GLU A 92 40.66 5.31 -26.16
N GLU A 93 40.50 6.06 -27.25
CA GLU A 93 39.26 6.77 -27.55
C GLU A 93 38.14 5.72 -27.52
N SER A 94 37.44 5.65 -26.39
CA SER A 94 36.20 4.89 -26.27
C SER A 94 35.24 5.46 -27.31
N GLN A 95 35.09 4.77 -28.44
CA GLN A 95 34.04 5.06 -29.40
C GLN A 95 32.72 4.98 -28.62
N GLU A 96 32.13 6.14 -28.30
CA GLU A 96 30.81 6.18 -27.70
C GLU A 96 29.88 5.41 -28.63
N GLU A 97 29.39 4.24 -28.18
CA GLU A 97 28.37 3.49 -28.89
C GLU A 97 27.24 4.46 -29.22
N ALA A 98 27.09 4.78 -30.51
CA ALA A 98 26.08 5.73 -30.96
C ALA A 98 24.70 5.10 -30.77
N PHE A 99 24.04 5.45 -29.67
CA PHE A 99 22.66 5.05 -29.39
C PHE A 99 21.69 5.82 -30.30
N ASP A 100 20.87 5.10 -31.06
CA ASP A 100 19.77 5.71 -31.82
C ASP A 100 18.60 5.97 -30.87
N THR A 101 18.54 7.17 -30.29
CA THR A 101 17.42 7.58 -29.42
C THR A 101 16.30 8.27 -30.21
N ALA A 102 16.41 8.35 -31.54
CA ALA A 102 15.57 9.18 -32.39
C ALA A 102 15.37 10.59 -31.79
N GLY A 103 14.12 11.07 -31.69
CA GLY A 103 13.79 12.37 -31.08
C GLY A 103 13.69 12.37 -29.55
N PHE A 104 13.96 11.27 -28.83
CA PHE A 104 13.81 11.23 -27.38
C PHE A 104 15.00 11.90 -26.68
N ASN A 105 14.68 12.71 -25.65
CA ASN A 105 15.67 13.25 -24.73
C ASN A 105 15.87 12.26 -23.56
N PRO A 106 17.07 11.69 -23.36
CA PRO A 106 17.33 10.76 -22.26
C PRO A 106 17.16 11.36 -20.85
N GLU A 107 17.11 12.68 -20.72
CA GLU A 107 16.81 13.35 -19.46
C GLU A 107 15.30 13.49 -19.18
N ASP A 108 14.44 13.27 -20.18
CA ASP A 108 12.98 13.30 -20.05
C ASP A 108 12.40 11.88 -20.10
N GLU A 109 12.61 11.16 -19.01
CA GLU A 109 12.13 9.79 -18.81
C GLU A 109 10.61 9.67 -18.87
N GLU A 110 9.88 10.69 -18.40
CA GLU A 110 8.42 10.66 -18.39
C GLU A 110 7.87 10.64 -19.82
N THR A 111 8.41 11.46 -20.71
CA THR A 111 8.02 11.47 -22.13
C THR A 111 8.30 10.13 -22.80
N PHE A 112 9.47 9.54 -22.53
CA PHE A 112 9.82 8.24 -23.08
C PHE A 112 8.96 7.10 -22.54
N PHE A 113 8.78 6.99 -21.21
CA PHE A 113 7.92 5.96 -20.62
C PHE A 113 6.45 6.13 -21.01
N ASN A 114 5.98 7.36 -21.26
CA ASN A 114 4.67 7.60 -21.85
C ASN A 114 4.58 6.99 -23.26
N ALA A 115 5.59 7.24 -24.11
CA ALA A 115 5.65 6.63 -25.44
C ALA A 115 5.65 5.10 -25.36
N VAL A 116 6.44 4.50 -24.45
CA VAL A 116 6.44 3.05 -24.22
C VAL A 116 5.06 2.53 -23.83
N LEU A 117 4.38 3.20 -22.89
CA LEU A 117 3.03 2.84 -22.48
C LEU A 117 2.08 2.78 -23.68
N HIS A 118 2.08 3.79 -24.55
CA HIS A 118 1.17 3.84 -25.71
C HIS A 118 1.57 2.92 -26.88
N MET A 119 2.87 2.74 -27.11
CA MET A 119 3.39 1.90 -28.19
C MET A 119 3.22 0.40 -27.92
N GLU A 120 3.20 -0.02 -26.65
CA GLU A 120 3.30 -1.44 -26.28
C GLU A 120 2.08 -2.02 -25.55
N SER A 121 1.11 -1.20 -25.16
CA SER A 121 -0.11 -1.67 -24.53
C SER A 121 -1.17 -2.09 -25.54
N GLU A 122 -1.85 -3.21 -25.28
CA GLU A 122 -3.01 -3.66 -26.05
C GLU A 122 -4.31 -3.36 -25.27
N GLY A 123 -5.14 -2.45 -25.78
CA GLY A 123 -6.52 -2.24 -25.32
C GLY A 123 -6.74 -1.47 -24.00
N MET A 124 -8.01 -1.05 -23.83
CA MET A 124 -8.73 -0.20 -22.85
C MET A 124 -8.01 0.88 -22.03
N HIS A 125 -6.78 0.66 -21.56
CA HIS A 125 -5.96 1.65 -20.84
C HIS A 125 -4.66 2.01 -21.58
N GLY A 126 -4.45 1.36 -22.71
CA GLY A 126 -3.33 1.55 -23.62
C GLY A 126 -3.63 2.39 -24.86
N GLY A 127 -2.59 2.94 -25.47
CA GLY A 127 -2.70 3.86 -26.60
C GLY A 127 -3.51 3.32 -27.79
N THR A 128 -4.31 4.19 -28.40
CA THR A 128 -4.99 3.89 -29.68
C THR A 128 -4.00 3.89 -30.84
N ASP A 129 -4.39 3.33 -31.99
CA ASP A 129 -3.56 3.37 -33.20
C ASP A 129 -3.27 4.81 -33.65
N GLU A 130 -4.19 5.75 -33.42
CA GLU A 130 -3.94 7.18 -33.61
C GLU A 130 -2.84 7.70 -32.68
N SER A 131 -2.87 7.35 -31.39
CA SER A 131 -1.83 7.78 -30.43
C SER A 131 -0.45 7.20 -30.79
N ARG A 132 -0.38 5.98 -31.32
CA ARG A 132 0.86 5.36 -31.80
C ARG A 132 1.40 6.10 -33.01
N ALA A 133 0.54 6.43 -33.98
CA ALA A 133 0.92 7.20 -35.15
C ALA A 133 1.44 8.61 -34.79
N GLU A 134 0.79 9.27 -33.82
CA GLU A 134 1.24 10.57 -33.31
C GLU A 134 2.61 10.49 -32.63
N ILE A 135 2.87 9.47 -31.82
CA ILE A 135 4.17 9.24 -31.19
C ILE A 135 5.23 8.99 -32.24
N MET A 136 4.93 8.13 -33.23
CA MET A 136 5.87 7.83 -34.31
C MET A 136 6.23 9.08 -35.11
N ALA A 137 5.25 9.91 -35.46
CA ALA A 137 5.49 11.17 -36.16
C ALA A 137 6.27 12.18 -35.30
N ARG A 138 5.94 12.31 -34.02
CA ARG A 138 6.57 13.29 -33.10
C ARG A 138 8.05 13.00 -32.89
N PHE A 139 8.43 11.72 -32.74
CA PHE A 139 9.79 11.33 -32.39
C PHE A 139 10.58 10.76 -33.59
N GLY A 140 10.02 10.75 -34.80
CA GLY A 140 10.71 10.26 -35.99
C GLY A 140 10.86 8.73 -36.05
N ILE A 141 9.94 7.98 -35.42
CA ILE A 141 9.92 6.52 -35.48
C ILE A 141 9.35 6.09 -36.84
N ARG A 142 10.01 5.14 -37.50
CA ARG A 142 9.76 4.79 -38.91
C ARG A 142 8.76 3.64 -39.03
N ASP A 143 8.95 2.64 -38.18
CA ASP A 143 8.17 1.43 -38.12
C ASP A 143 8.38 0.75 -36.76
N ARG A 144 7.76 -0.42 -36.57
CA ARG A 144 7.83 -1.19 -35.33
C ARG A 144 9.25 -1.72 -35.03
N MET A 145 10.06 -1.99 -36.05
CA MET A 145 11.44 -2.43 -35.88
C MET A 145 12.30 -1.27 -35.40
N HIS A 146 12.14 -0.10 -36.01
CA HIS A 146 12.79 1.14 -35.58
C HIS A 146 12.41 1.48 -34.13
N TRP A 147 11.14 1.31 -33.73
CA TRP A 147 10.71 1.48 -32.35
C TRP A 147 11.49 0.58 -31.37
N GLN A 148 11.68 -0.70 -31.69
CA GLN A 148 12.43 -1.62 -30.83
C GLN A 148 13.88 -1.17 -30.66
N THR A 149 14.55 -0.80 -31.75
CA THR A 149 15.93 -0.27 -31.71
C THR A 149 16.02 1.01 -30.86
N VAL A 150 15.09 1.94 -31.05
CA VAL A 150 15.07 3.20 -30.28
C VAL A 150 14.82 2.95 -28.80
N ARG A 151 13.87 2.07 -28.48
CA ARG A 151 13.56 1.70 -27.11
C ARG A 151 14.78 1.08 -26.44
N ASP A 152 15.37 0.05 -27.03
CA ASP A 152 16.51 -0.65 -26.44
C ASP A 152 17.73 0.30 -26.26
N SER A 153 17.91 1.25 -27.18
CA SER A 153 18.91 2.31 -27.09
C SER A 153 18.66 3.26 -25.92
N VAL A 154 17.44 3.79 -25.77
CA VAL A 154 17.09 4.68 -24.64
C VAL A 154 17.15 3.94 -23.30
N TYR A 155 16.70 2.68 -23.22
CA TYR A 155 16.85 1.87 -22.00
C TYR A 155 18.32 1.65 -21.65
N SER A 156 19.20 1.47 -22.64
CA SER A 156 20.64 1.33 -22.42
C SER A 156 21.25 2.62 -21.87
N VAL A 157 20.84 3.79 -22.38
CA VAL A 157 21.26 5.09 -21.84
C VAL A 157 20.77 5.26 -20.39
N LEU A 158 19.50 4.96 -20.11
CA LEU A 158 18.94 5.04 -18.76
C LEU A 158 19.58 4.02 -17.81
N ALA A 159 19.93 2.83 -18.28
CA ALA A 159 20.60 1.81 -17.48
C ALA A 159 22.03 2.24 -17.13
N ARG A 160 22.74 2.94 -18.02
CA ARG A 160 24.02 3.58 -17.68
C ARG A 160 23.86 4.68 -16.63
N LYS A 161 22.79 5.47 -16.72
CA LYS A 161 22.47 6.54 -15.75
C LYS A 161 22.11 6.00 -14.36
N TYR A 162 21.35 4.91 -14.30
CA TYR A 162 20.79 4.35 -13.06
C TYR A 162 21.48 3.09 -12.54
N GLY A 163 22.47 2.58 -13.27
CA GLY A 163 23.29 1.44 -12.90
C GLY A 163 22.78 0.06 -13.35
N SER A 164 21.50 -0.08 -13.73
CA SER A 164 20.98 -1.36 -14.24
C SER A 164 19.67 -1.22 -15.05
N PHE A 165 19.38 -2.21 -15.88
CA PHE A 165 18.07 -2.35 -16.57
C PHE A 165 16.92 -2.68 -15.60
N GLU A 166 17.21 -3.35 -14.47
CA GLU A 166 16.21 -3.66 -13.44
C GLU A 166 15.67 -2.37 -12.81
N GLU A 167 16.57 -1.43 -12.49
CA GLU A 167 16.18 -0.12 -11.95
C GLU A 167 15.32 0.66 -12.96
N VAL A 168 15.71 0.69 -14.24
CA VAL A 168 14.91 1.33 -15.30
C VAL A 168 13.52 0.70 -15.41
N SER A 169 13.44 -0.64 -15.36
CA SER A 169 12.17 -1.37 -15.40
C SER A 169 11.27 -1.03 -14.20
N GLN A 170 11.85 -0.95 -13.00
CA GLN A 170 11.10 -0.58 -11.80
C GLN A 170 10.58 0.87 -11.89
N ARG A 171 11.38 1.78 -12.43
CA ARG A 171 10.99 3.17 -12.67
C ARG A 171 9.86 3.30 -13.69
N GLU A 172 9.89 2.51 -14.76
CA GLU A 172 8.80 2.43 -15.72
C GLU A 172 7.51 1.90 -15.08
N VAL A 173 7.59 0.83 -14.27
CA VAL A 173 6.44 0.30 -13.51
C VAL A 173 5.87 1.38 -12.60
N ASN A 174 6.72 2.13 -11.89
CA ASN A 174 6.30 3.24 -11.04
C ASN A 174 5.61 4.35 -11.85
N PHE A 175 6.14 4.68 -13.03
CA PHE A 175 5.51 5.64 -13.94
C PHE A 175 4.11 5.17 -14.38
N ARG A 176 3.97 3.92 -14.82
CA ARG A 176 2.68 3.32 -15.22
C ARG A 176 1.66 3.36 -14.08
N MET A 177 2.08 2.97 -12.87
CA MET A 177 1.24 3.07 -11.67
C MET A 177 0.85 4.52 -11.36
N GLY A 178 1.77 5.47 -11.50
CA GLY A 178 1.51 6.90 -11.33
C GLY A 178 0.52 7.47 -12.36
N GLN A 179 0.56 7.02 -13.61
CA GLN A 179 -0.43 7.39 -14.63
C GLN A 179 -1.83 6.86 -14.28
N MET A 180 -1.92 5.59 -13.87
CA MET A 180 -3.17 4.99 -13.42
C MET A 180 -3.76 5.74 -12.22
N GLN A 181 -2.93 6.08 -11.23
CA GLN A 181 -3.37 6.85 -10.07
C GLN A 181 -3.84 8.26 -10.43
N ARG A 182 -3.14 8.96 -11.34
CA ARG A 182 -3.55 10.27 -11.86
C ARG A 182 -4.90 10.19 -12.58
N HIS A 183 -5.10 9.16 -13.42
CA HIS A 183 -6.37 8.93 -14.09
C HIS A 183 -7.51 8.72 -13.07
N GLN A 184 -7.29 7.85 -12.08
CA GLN A 184 -8.28 7.59 -11.03
C GLN A 184 -8.62 8.86 -10.24
N GLN A 185 -7.61 9.66 -9.86
CA GLN A 185 -7.81 10.94 -9.18
C GLN A 185 -8.62 11.92 -10.03
N ALA A 186 -8.33 12.01 -11.34
CA ALA A 186 -9.08 12.87 -12.25
C ALA A 186 -10.56 12.45 -12.34
N GLN A 187 -10.85 11.14 -12.37
CA GLN A 187 -12.25 10.65 -12.35
C GLN A 187 -12.94 10.99 -11.03
N THR A 188 -12.26 10.85 -9.89
CA THR A 188 -12.78 11.26 -8.58
C THR A 188 -13.05 12.76 -8.52
N GLN A 189 -12.15 13.60 -9.06
CA GLN A 189 -12.36 15.04 -9.15
C GLN A 189 -13.56 15.41 -10.04
N ARG A 190 -13.76 14.69 -11.15
CA ARG A 190 -14.95 14.87 -12.01
C ARG A 190 -16.24 14.46 -11.31
N ALA A 191 -16.23 13.36 -10.56
CA ALA A 191 -17.37 12.94 -9.74
C ALA A 191 -17.69 13.97 -8.64
N ALA A 192 -16.66 14.55 -8.02
CA ALA A 192 -16.84 15.65 -7.08
C ALA A 192 -17.45 16.89 -7.74
N ALA A 193 -16.90 17.32 -8.89
CA ALA A 193 -17.34 18.52 -9.60
C ALA A 193 -18.77 18.41 -10.15
N SER A 194 -19.20 17.19 -10.51
CA SER A 194 -20.58 16.92 -10.96
C SER A 194 -21.59 16.77 -9.81
N GLY A 195 -21.12 16.77 -8.56
CA GLY A 195 -21.96 16.62 -7.38
C GLY A 195 -22.35 15.18 -7.04
N GLU A 196 -21.84 14.18 -7.76
CA GLU A 196 -22.07 12.75 -7.48
C GLU A 196 -21.52 12.32 -6.11
N LEU A 197 -20.55 13.07 -5.55
CA LEU A 197 -20.02 12.87 -4.20
C LEU A 197 -20.67 13.77 -3.14
N ASN A 198 -21.67 14.60 -3.49
CA ASN A 198 -22.35 15.44 -2.52
C ASN A 198 -23.09 14.59 -1.47
N PRO A 199 -23.09 15.00 -0.18
CA PRO A 199 -23.79 14.28 0.88
C PRO A 199 -25.26 14.06 0.57
N VAL A 200 -25.76 12.87 0.87
CA VAL A 200 -27.18 12.52 0.76
C VAL A 200 -27.81 12.61 2.14
N GLU A 201 -28.89 13.38 2.31
CA GLU A 201 -29.54 13.57 3.63
C GLU A 201 -28.57 14.11 4.71
N GLY A 202 -27.49 14.78 4.28
CA GLY A 202 -26.40 15.24 5.16
C GLY A 202 -25.39 14.15 5.56
N ILE A 203 -25.46 12.96 4.95
CA ILE A 203 -24.54 11.85 5.18
C ILE A 203 -23.56 11.77 4.00
N SER A 204 -22.28 12.04 4.26
CA SER A 204 -21.23 11.91 3.25
C SER A 204 -20.95 10.44 2.92
N LEU A 205 -20.32 10.19 1.77
CA LEU A 205 -19.93 8.84 1.34
C LEU A 205 -18.99 8.18 2.35
N GLU A 206 -18.06 8.94 2.91
CA GLU A 206 -17.09 8.46 3.90
C GLU A 206 -17.76 8.10 5.22
N LYS A 207 -18.71 8.92 5.69
CA LYS A 207 -19.48 8.63 6.91
C LYS A 207 -20.33 7.37 6.71
N TRP A 208 -20.97 7.25 5.55
CA TRP A 208 -21.75 6.07 5.20
C TRP A 208 -20.87 4.81 5.10
N ALA A 209 -19.71 4.90 4.45
CA ALA A 209 -18.73 3.81 4.37
C ALA A 209 -18.21 3.37 5.75
N ALA A 210 -17.90 4.32 6.63
CA ALA A 210 -17.44 4.02 7.98
C ALA A 210 -18.51 3.33 8.84
N MET A 211 -19.76 3.76 8.74
CA MET A 211 -20.88 3.11 9.43
C MET A 211 -21.11 1.69 8.89
N ASN A 212 -21.01 1.48 7.57
CA ASN A 212 -21.07 0.13 6.99
C ASN A 212 -19.91 -0.76 7.46
N ALA A 213 -18.68 -0.24 7.54
CA ALA A 213 -17.54 -0.99 8.08
C ALA A 213 -17.78 -1.42 9.55
N ALA A 214 -18.34 -0.53 10.37
CA ALA A 214 -18.68 -0.85 11.75
C ALA A 214 -19.78 -1.93 11.86
N ILE A 215 -20.82 -1.85 11.02
CA ILE A 215 -21.89 -2.86 10.95
C ILE A 215 -21.32 -4.23 10.58
N VAL A 216 -20.47 -4.29 9.54
CA VAL A 216 -19.77 -5.52 9.13
C VAL A 216 -18.89 -6.06 10.26
N SER A 217 -18.34 -5.17 11.09
CA SER A 217 -17.54 -5.51 12.27
C SER A 217 -18.38 -5.87 13.51
N GLY A 218 -19.70 -5.96 13.38
CA GLY A 218 -20.62 -6.40 14.45
C GLY A 218 -21.19 -5.29 15.33
N ALA A 219 -21.05 -4.02 14.96
CA ALA A 219 -21.70 -2.92 15.66
C ALA A 219 -23.21 -2.89 15.40
N SER A 220 -23.99 -2.49 16.41
CA SER A 220 -25.43 -2.29 16.28
C SER A 220 -25.73 -1.05 15.44
N LEU A 221 -26.58 -1.19 14.43
CA LEU A 221 -27.07 -0.06 13.64
C LEU A 221 -27.79 0.97 14.53
N GLU A 222 -28.59 0.51 15.49
CA GLU A 222 -29.31 1.39 16.41
C GLU A 222 -28.36 2.30 17.21
N ASP A 223 -27.29 1.72 17.76
CA ASP A 223 -26.27 2.46 18.51
C ASP A 223 -25.50 3.44 17.62
N LEU A 224 -25.20 3.02 16.40
CA LEU A 224 -24.52 3.88 15.41
C LEU A 224 -25.41 5.06 15.01
N LEU A 225 -26.70 4.85 14.75
CA LEU A 225 -27.63 5.92 14.41
C LEU A 225 -27.74 6.94 15.55
N LYS A 226 -27.92 6.45 16.77
CA LYS A 226 -28.02 7.29 17.97
C LYS A 226 -26.75 8.11 18.21
N SER A 227 -25.58 7.47 18.16
CA SER A 227 -24.29 8.15 18.36
C SER A 227 -23.96 9.16 17.26
N ASN A 228 -24.55 9.00 16.07
CA ASN A 228 -24.34 9.90 14.94
C ASN A 228 -25.46 10.94 14.74
N GLY A 229 -26.47 10.97 15.62
CA GLY A 229 -27.61 11.89 15.52
C GLY A 229 -28.46 11.67 14.26
N LEU A 230 -28.59 10.42 13.83
CA LEU A 230 -29.33 10.01 12.64
C LEU A 230 -30.60 9.25 13.03
N ASP A 231 -31.68 9.46 12.29
CA ASP A 231 -32.84 8.56 12.34
C ASP A 231 -32.73 7.47 11.28
N GLN A 232 -33.42 6.35 11.54
CA GLN A 232 -33.41 5.18 10.68
C GLN A 232 -33.92 5.48 9.26
N GLY A 233 -34.96 6.29 9.12
CA GLY A 233 -35.51 6.64 7.81
C GLY A 233 -34.54 7.47 6.96
N ARG A 234 -33.83 8.43 7.57
CA ARG A 234 -32.75 9.19 6.90
C ARG A 234 -31.61 8.28 6.48
N TRP A 235 -31.19 7.36 7.34
CA TRP A 235 -30.15 6.39 7.02
C TRP A 235 -30.54 5.48 5.84
N GLU A 236 -31.77 4.97 5.83
CA GLU A 236 -32.27 4.11 4.76
C GLU A 236 -32.32 4.84 3.42
N ARG A 237 -32.84 6.09 3.38
CA ARG A 237 -32.87 6.89 2.15
C ARG A 237 -31.47 7.25 1.64
N ALA A 238 -30.57 7.64 2.55
CA ALA A 238 -29.18 7.91 2.18
C ALA A 238 -28.47 6.66 1.65
N SER A 239 -28.70 5.50 2.29
CA SER A 239 -28.12 4.22 1.87
C SER A 239 -28.65 3.79 0.50
N ALA A 240 -29.95 3.95 0.25
CA ALA A 240 -30.56 3.63 -1.03
C ALA A 240 -29.96 4.47 -2.17
N GLU A 241 -29.81 5.78 -1.96
CA GLU A 241 -29.19 6.66 -2.95
C GLU A 241 -27.71 6.33 -3.16
N TRP A 242 -26.91 6.15 -2.10
CA TRP A 242 -25.49 5.79 -2.26
C TRP A 242 -25.30 4.47 -3.02
N ASN A 243 -26.13 3.46 -2.73
CA ASN A 243 -26.17 2.23 -3.50
C ASN A 243 -26.52 2.48 -4.97
N ALA A 244 -27.51 3.35 -5.25
CA ALA A 244 -27.89 3.71 -6.61
C ALA A 244 -26.78 4.47 -7.35
N ARG A 245 -26.03 5.35 -6.67
CA ARG A 245 -24.87 6.06 -7.25
C ARG A 245 -23.75 5.10 -7.61
N MET A 246 -23.41 4.17 -6.72
CA MET A 246 -22.40 3.15 -6.99
C MET A 246 -22.84 2.20 -8.12
N ALA A 247 -24.12 1.85 -8.19
CA ALA A 247 -24.64 1.01 -9.28
C ALA A 247 -24.52 1.65 -10.67
N ARG A 248 -24.54 3.00 -10.75
CA ARG A 248 -24.33 3.77 -12.00
C ARG A 248 -22.89 4.25 -12.19
N ASP A 249 -21.97 3.94 -11.26
CA ASP A 249 -20.58 4.40 -11.29
C ASP A 249 -19.76 3.59 -12.29
N THR A 250 -19.67 4.07 -13.53
CA THR A 250 -18.84 3.45 -14.58
C THR A 250 -17.37 3.89 -14.55
N THR A 251 -17.02 4.90 -13.73
CA THR A 251 -15.65 5.45 -13.65
C THR A 251 -14.90 4.95 -12.42
N PHE A 252 -15.55 4.12 -11.60
CA PHE A 252 -15.07 3.63 -10.31
C PHE A 252 -14.71 4.74 -9.32
N ALA A 253 -15.14 5.98 -9.58
CA ALA A 253 -14.79 7.12 -8.76
C ALA A 253 -15.45 7.05 -7.38
N ILE A 254 -16.75 6.73 -7.34
CA ILE A 254 -17.52 6.58 -6.10
C ILE A 254 -17.07 5.33 -5.37
N THR A 255 -16.90 4.24 -6.11
CA THR A 255 -16.46 2.94 -5.59
C THR A 255 -15.08 3.04 -4.93
N THR A 256 -14.16 3.79 -5.52
CA THR A 256 -12.80 4.01 -4.99
C THR A 256 -12.85 4.82 -3.70
N VAL A 257 -13.61 5.92 -3.65
CA VAL A 257 -13.76 6.73 -2.43
C VAL A 257 -14.41 5.91 -1.31
N TYR A 258 -15.47 5.17 -1.63
CA TYR A 258 -16.12 4.25 -0.69
C TYR A 258 -15.15 3.20 -0.15
N GLY A 259 -14.45 2.48 -1.03
CA GLY A 259 -13.53 1.40 -0.66
C GLY A 259 -12.41 1.89 0.25
N ASN A 260 -11.83 3.05 -0.07
CA ASN A 260 -10.79 3.67 0.76
C ASN A 260 -11.33 4.05 2.15
N ALA A 261 -12.51 4.69 2.21
CA ALA A 261 -13.11 5.08 3.49
C ALA A 261 -13.55 3.87 4.32
N PHE A 262 -14.13 2.85 3.69
CA PHE A 262 -14.50 1.59 4.32
C PHE A 262 -13.27 0.87 4.88
N GLN A 263 -12.20 0.74 4.09
CA GLN A 263 -10.96 0.11 4.54
C GLN A 263 -10.29 0.89 5.67
N ALA A 264 -10.28 2.22 5.60
CA ALA A 264 -9.75 3.07 6.66
C ALA A 264 -10.55 2.92 7.95
N ALA A 265 -11.88 2.81 7.87
CA ALA A 265 -12.75 2.58 9.02
C ALA A 265 -12.77 1.12 9.51
N SER A 266 -12.33 0.18 8.67
CA SER A 266 -12.12 -1.23 9.04
C SER A 266 -10.77 -1.46 9.74
N GLN A 267 -9.84 -0.51 9.64
CA GLN A 267 -8.66 -0.44 10.49
C GLN A 267 -9.09 0.13 11.86
N GLY A 268 -8.58 -0.42 12.96
CA GLY A 268 -8.90 0.09 14.29
C GLY A 268 -8.66 1.60 14.38
N LYS A 269 -9.38 2.28 15.27
CA LYS A 269 -9.29 3.71 15.58
C LYS A 269 -7.85 4.22 15.71
N TYR A 270 -6.92 3.33 16.07
CA TYR A 270 -5.52 3.66 16.32
C TYR A 270 -4.53 3.08 15.29
N GLY A 271 -4.98 2.58 14.13
CA GLY A 271 -4.09 1.95 13.14
C GLY A 271 -2.95 2.84 12.62
N ASN A 272 -3.18 4.15 12.49
CA ASN A 272 -2.12 5.12 12.17
C ASN A 272 -1.06 5.22 13.28
N TYR A 273 -1.48 5.17 14.54
CA TYR A 273 -0.59 5.19 15.69
C TYR A 273 0.26 3.92 15.74
N ALA A 274 -0.32 2.76 15.46
CA ALA A 274 0.43 1.51 15.40
C ALA A 274 1.53 1.54 14.32
N ARG A 275 1.22 2.07 13.13
CA ARG A 275 2.19 2.27 12.04
C ARG A 275 3.32 3.21 12.46
N GLU A 276 2.98 4.35 13.04
CA GLU A 276 3.97 5.33 13.53
C GLU A 276 4.88 4.72 14.59
N ALA A 277 4.33 4.00 15.56
CA ALA A 277 5.12 3.34 16.60
C ALA A 277 6.09 2.30 16.03
N ASN A 278 5.66 1.54 15.01
CA ASN A 278 6.51 0.57 14.33
C ASN A 278 7.62 1.26 13.53
N ALA A 279 7.31 2.33 12.81
CA ALA A 279 8.29 3.13 12.07
C ALA A 279 9.31 3.80 13.01
N ALA A 280 8.84 4.37 14.13
CA ALA A 280 9.69 4.98 15.15
C ALA A 280 10.62 3.94 15.80
N ARG A 281 10.11 2.74 16.08
CA ARG A 281 10.92 1.61 16.58
C ARG A 281 11.97 1.16 15.58
N ALA A 282 11.61 1.01 14.31
CA ALA A 282 12.54 0.62 13.25
C ALA A 282 13.65 1.66 13.02
N GLY A 283 13.29 2.95 13.07
CA GLY A 283 14.23 4.06 12.93
C GLY A 283 14.90 4.51 14.23
N ASN A 284 14.62 3.85 15.36
CA ASN A 284 15.02 4.27 16.71
C ASN A 284 14.80 5.77 17.01
N ARG A 285 13.76 6.37 16.44
CA ARG A 285 13.48 7.81 16.51
C ARG A 285 12.36 8.14 17.49
N GLU A 286 12.26 9.41 17.86
CA GLU A 286 11.09 9.89 18.61
C GLU A 286 9.82 9.77 17.75
N LEU A 287 8.68 9.63 18.44
CA LEU A 287 7.36 9.63 17.80
C LEU A 287 7.10 11.01 17.20
N ALA A 288 6.60 11.03 15.97
CA ALA A 288 6.20 12.24 15.26
C ALA A 288 4.73 12.63 15.54
N MET A 289 3.96 11.71 16.14
CA MET A 289 2.57 11.94 16.52
C MET A 289 2.46 12.16 18.03
N GLU A 290 1.60 13.07 18.44
CA GLU A 290 1.17 13.23 19.83
C GLU A 290 0.31 12.02 20.27
N PRO A 291 0.36 11.61 21.55
CA PRO A 291 -0.39 10.45 22.00
C PRO A 291 -1.92 10.65 21.89
N PRO A 292 -2.66 9.60 21.50
CA PRO A 292 -4.11 9.69 21.29
C PRO A 292 -4.92 9.85 22.59
N MET A 293 -4.27 9.69 23.74
CA MET A 293 -4.85 9.82 25.08
C MET A 293 -3.76 10.13 26.10
N THR A 294 -4.17 10.63 27.26
CA THR A 294 -3.22 10.88 28.35
C THR A 294 -2.70 9.57 28.93
N ILE A 295 -1.53 9.64 29.58
CA ILE A 295 -0.95 8.50 30.32
C ILE A 295 -1.93 8.00 31.39
N GLU A 296 -2.60 8.92 32.08
CA GLU A 296 -3.64 8.59 33.05
C GLU A 296 -4.76 7.77 32.41
N GLN A 297 -5.35 8.24 31.29
CA GLN A 297 -6.41 7.51 30.58
C GLN A 297 -5.97 6.10 30.17
N TYR A 298 -4.73 5.96 29.68
CA TYR A 298 -4.19 4.66 29.30
C TYR A 298 -4.01 3.71 30.50
N TRP A 299 -3.52 4.21 31.63
CA TRP A 299 -3.45 3.44 32.87
C TRP A 299 -4.82 3.05 33.40
N GLU A 300 -5.81 3.92 33.32
CA GLU A 300 -7.18 3.58 33.70
C GLU A 300 -7.70 2.37 32.89
N ILE A 301 -7.41 2.30 31.59
CA ILE A 301 -7.79 1.15 30.74
C ILE A 301 -7.02 -0.14 31.13
N LEU A 302 -5.74 -0.04 31.48
CA LEU A 302 -4.95 -1.19 31.97
C LEU A 302 -5.53 -1.73 33.29
N TYR A 303 -5.87 -0.84 34.21
CA TYR A 303 -6.48 -1.23 35.48
C TYR A 303 -7.89 -1.80 35.27
N GLU A 304 -8.71 -1.26 34.38
CA GLU A 304 -10.00 -1.89 34.05
C GLU A 304 -9.84 -3.34 33.59
N GLN A 305 -8.87 -3.59 32.71
CA GLN A 305 -8.59 -4.95 32.21
C GLN A 305 -8.11 -5.89 33.30
N ASP A 306 -7.19 -5.45 34.16
CA ASP A 306 -6.69 -6.28 35.27
C ASP A 306 -7.81 -6.61 36.26
N TYR A 307 -8.50 -5.59 36.78
CA TYR A 307 -9.60 -5.80 37.74
C TYR A 307 -10.73 -6.61 37.11
N GLY A 308 -11.03 -6.41 35.82
CA GLY A 308 -11.99 -7.23 35.08
C GLY A 308 -11.56 -8.70 35.00
N SER A 309 -10.30 -8.95 34.67
CA SER A 309 -9.70 -10.29 34.61
C SER A 309 -9.75 -11.01 35.96
N LYS A 310 -9.41 -10.31 37.07
CA LYS A 310 -9.49 -10.86 38.44
C LYS A 310 -10.92 -11.23 38.86
N GLN A 311 -11.92 -10.60 38.25
CA GLN A 311 -13.33 -10.91 38.44
C GLN A 311 -13.87 -11.95 37.43
N GLY A 312 -13.02 -12.50 36.56
CA GLY A 312 -13.41 -13.46 35.54
C GLY A 312 -14.22 -12.87 34.38
N LYS A 313 -14.19 -11.55 34.18
CA LYS A 313 -14.90 -10.89 33.07
C LYS A 313 -14.22 -11.18 31.74
N ASN A 314 -15.02 -11.23 30.67
CA ASN A 314 -14.49 -11.37 29.31
C ASN A 314 -13.68 -10.12 28.93
N PRO A 315 -12.40 -10.25 28.52
CA PRO A 315 -11.57 -9.12 28.12
C PRO A 315 -12.19 -8.25 27.00
N VAL A 316 -12.94 -8.86 26.09
CA VAL A 316 -13.62 -8.14 24.99
C VAL A 316 -14.72 -7.24 25.53
N GLU A 317 -15.46 -7.68 26.53
CA GLU A 317 -16.52 -6.87 27.17
C GLU A 317 -15.92 -5.73 28.00
N VAL A 318 -14.79 -5.98 28.67
CA VAL A 318 -14.07 -4.95 29.42
C VAL A 318 -13.53 -3.87 28.48
N LEU A 319 -12.88 -4.26 27.37
CA LEU A 319 -12.44 -3.31 26.33
C LEU A 319 -13.61 -2.53 25.74
N LYS A 320 -14.74 -3.21 25.45
CA LYS A 320 -15.96 -2.55 24.97
C LYS A 320 -16.47 -1.51 25.97
N SER A 321 -16.41 -1.79 27.28
CA SER A 321 -16.77 -0.83 28.32
C SER A 321 -15.85 0.39 28.38
N CYS A 322 -14.62 0.26 27.88
CA CYS A 322 -13.66 1.35 27.69
C CYS A 322 -13.82 2.06 26.32
N GLY A 323 -14.79 1.66 25.50
CA GLY A 323 -14.98 2.19 24.15
C GLY A 323 -13.94 1.69 23.14
N LEU A 324 -13.39 0.49 23.34
CA LEU A 324 -12.35 -0.12 22.52
C LEU A 324 -12.77 -1.48 21.97
N THR A 325 -12.38 -1.76 20.73
CA THR A 325 -12.32 -3.12 20.18
C THR A 325 -10.97 -3.78 20.50
N ILE A 326 -10.83 -5.08 20.22
CA ILE A 326 -9.54 -5.80 20.34
C ILE A 326 -8.48 -5.19 19.39
N VAL A 327 -8.90 -4.78 18.20
CA VAL A 327 -8.00 -4.16 17.21
C VAL A 327 -7.56 -2.79 17.71
N ASP A 328 -8.49 -1.98 18.21
CA ASP A 328 -8.16 -0.69 18.83
C ASP A 328 -7.17 -0.85 19.97
N TRP A 329 -7.39 -1.85 20.84
CA TRP A 329 -6.49 -2.14 21.95
C TRP A 329 -5.09 -2.50 21.46
N THR A 330 -4.98 -3.39 20.47
CA THR A 330 -3.70 -3.82 19.90
C THR A 330 -2.92 -2.63 19.32
N ASP A 331 -3.59 -1.81 18.53
CA ASP A 331 -2.99 -0.65 17.88
C ASP A 331 -2.57 0.42 18.89
N LEU A 332 -3.47 0.72 19.84
CA LEU A 332 -3.24 1.67 20.92
C LEU A 332 -2.08 1.25 21.82
N SER A 333 -2.04 -0.02 22.22
CA SER A 333 -0.98 -0.55 23.09
C SER A 333 0.39 -0.52 22.42
N SER A 334 0.47 -0.72 21.11
CA SER A 334 1.74 -0.60 20.37
C SER A 334 2.32 0.82 20.49
N PHE A 335 1.49 1.83 20.27
CA PHE A 335 1.89 3.23 20.35
C PHE A 335 2.13 3.69 21.78
N MET A 336 1.16 3.49 22.67
CA MET A 336 1.27 3.92 24.06
C MET A 336 2.41 3.19 24.76
N GLY A 337 2.64 1.90 24.50
CA GLY A 337 3.79 1.17 25.05
C GLY A 337 5.13 1.79 24.64
N TYR A 338 5.29 2.15 23.36
CA TYR A 338 6.50 2.82 22.87
C TYR A 338 6.68 4.22 23.50
N TYR A 339 5.61 5.02 23.53
CA TYR A 339 5.60 6.35 24.15
C TYR A 339 5.92 6.29 25.64
N MET A 340 5.31 5.36 26.38
CA MET A 340 5.52 5.18 27.83
C MET A 340 6.96 4.78 28.16
N ASN A 341 7.57 3.90 27.35
CA ASN A 341 8.96 3.50 27.56
C ASN A 341 9.93 4.68 27.41
N ARG A 342 9.69 5.60 26.46
CA ARG A 342 10.56 6.78 26.28
C ARG A 342 10.24 7.91 27.26
N THR A 343 8.97 8.10 27.62
CA THR A 343 8.54 9.24 28.46
C THR A 343 8.54 8.90 29.95
N VAL A 344 7.83 7.84 30.33
CA VAL A 344 7.52 7.53 31.72
C VAL A 344 8.65 6.77 32.39
N GLN A 345 9.25 5.76 31.74
CA GLN A 345 10.38 5.06 32.35
C GLN A 345 11.57 5.97 32.62
N ARG A 346 11.90 6.85 31.67
CA ARG A 346 13.02 7.78 31.82
C ARG A 346 12.80 8.82 32.93
N ASN A 347 11.54 9.10 33.28
CA ASN A 347 11.16 10.15 34.22
C ASN A 347 10.24 9.64 35.35
N TRP A 348 10.38 8.38 35.76
CA TRP A 348 9.42 7.70 36.66
C TRP A 348 9.04 8.51 37.90
N GLN A 349 10.01 9.20 38.52
CA GLN A 349 9.79 10.03 39.70
C GLN A 349 8.70 11.10 39.50
N GLN A 350 8.56 11.66 38.29
CA GLN A 350 7.56 12.66 37.95
C GLN A 350 6.15 12.05 37.80
N PHE A 351 6.07 10.78 37.44
CA PHE A 351 4.81 10.09 37.15
C PHE A 351 4.27 9.26 38.32
N ASN A 352 5.08 9.02 39.34
CA ASN A 352 4.72 8.18 40.48
C ASN A 352 3.46 8.67 41.22
N ALA A 353 3.32 9.98 41.44
CA ALA A 353 2.14 10.53 42.12
C ALA A 353 0.84 10.30 41.32
N MET A 354 0.92 10.41 39.99
CA MET A 354 -0.21 10.13 39.10
C MET A 354 -0.53 8.63 39.08
N HIS A 355 0.50 7.77 39.05
CA HIS A 355 0.32 6.32 39.11
C HIS A 355 -0.42 5.89 40.37
N GLU A 356 0.03 6.36 41.55
CA GLU A 356 -0.62 6.03 42.81
C GLU A 356 -2.04 6.59 42.90
N ARG A 357 -2.32 7.75 42.29
CA ARG A 357 -3.69 8.27 42.17
C ARG A 357 -4.59 7.34 41.38
N VAL A 358 -4.16 6.88 40.20
CA VAL A 358 -4.95 5.96 39.37
C VAL A 358 -5.14 4.63 40.09
N LYS A 359 -4.08 4.08 40.70
CA LYS A 359 -4.15 2.86 41.49
C LYS A 359 -5.17 2.97 42.64
N ALA A 360 -5.13 4.06 43.40
CA ALA A 360 -6.07 4.32 44.49
C ALA A 360 -7.52 4.46 43.99
N LYS A 361 -7.73 5.15 42.85
CA LYS A 361 -9.04 5.27 42.19
C LYS A 361 -9.63 3.89 41.91
N PHE A 362 -8.84 2.94 41.39
CA PHE A 362 -9.31 1.60 41.04
C PHE A 362 -9.49 0.68 42.25
N ALA A 363 -8.61 0.77 43.25
CA ALA A 363 -8.79 0.06 44.51
C ALA A 363 -10.08 0.48 45.23
N ALA A 364 -10.44 1.77 45.17
CA ALA A 364 -11.71 2.27 45.69
C ALA A 364 -12.92 1.83 44.85
N LYS A 365 -12.77 1.75 43.51
CA LYS A 365 -13.82 1.31 42.59
C LYS A 365 -14.16 -0.18 42.74
N TYR A 366 -13.17 -1.01 43.06
CA TYR A 366 -13.30 -2.47 43.14
C TYR A 366 -12.86 -3.01 44.51
N PRO A 367 -13.62 -2.72 45.59
CA PRO A 367 -13.25 -3.15 46.93
C PRO A 367 -13.22 -4.68 47.02
N GLY A 368 -12.17 -5.21 47.67
CA GLY A 368 -12.00 -6.66 47.87
C GLY A 368 -11.34 -7.41 46.70
N VAL A 369 -10.96 -6.71 45.63
CA VAL A 369 -10.16 -7.26 44.53
C VAL A 369 -8.72 -6.81 44.68
N THR A 370 -7.77 -7.76 44.75
CA THR A 370 -6.34 -7.46 44.80
C THR A 370 -5.77 -7.46 43.38
N SER A 371 -5.33 -6.29 42.90
CA SER A 371 -4.68 -6.12 41.60
C SER A 371 -3.18 -6.42 41.72
N ASP A 372 -2.64 -7.19 40.77
CA ASP A 372 -1.20 -7.44 40.65
C ASP A 372 -0.56 -6.60 39.53
N VAL A 373 -1.19 -5.50 39.12
CA VAL A 373 -0.63 -4.62 38.09
C VAL A 373 0.66 -4.00 38.60
N ASP A 374 1.78 -4.64 38.27
CA ASP A 374 3.11 -4.06 38.38
C ASP A 374 3.36 -3.29 37.08
N ILE A 375 2.97 -2.01 37.04
CA ILE A 375 3.36 -1.08 35.97
C ILE A 375 4.84 -0.70 36.18
N LYS A 376 5.71 -1.71 36.15
CA LYS A 376 7.15 -1.56 36.01
C LYS A 376 7.49 -2.15 34.66
N PHE A 377 7.81 -1.27 33.72
CA PHE A 377 8.25 -1.67 32.39
C PHE A 377 9.68 -2.22 32.42
#